data_AF-A0A3D5DUL6-F1
#
_entry.id   AF-A0A3D5DUL6-F1
#
_cell.length_a   1.000
_cell.length_b   1.000
_cell.length_c   1.000
_cell.angle_alpha   90.00
_cell.angle_beta   90.00
_cell.angle_gamma   90.00
#
_symmetry.space_group_name_H-M   'P 1'
#
loop_
_entity.id
_entity.type
_entity.pdbx_description
1 polymer ?
#
loop_
_entity_poly.entity_id
_entity_poly.type
_entity_poly.pdbx_seq_one_letter_code
_entity_poly.pdbx_strand_id
1 'polypeptide(L)' 'MLDVARLEPLQLSLGADGYRMEARESGGRIGVRISASDGACADCLVPKNIMRGILGQVLGVAEDVIDLTYPALRALSL' A
#
# COMPACT_ATOMS: atom_id res chain seq x y z
N MET A 1 0.74 -15.90 8.68
CA MET A 1 1.01 -16.22 7.26
C MET A 1 0.09 -15.37 6.42
N LEU A 2 0.67 -14.36 5.78
CA LEU A 2 0.00 -13.41 4.92
C LEU A 2 -0.52 -14.09 3.65
N ASP A 3 -1.84 -14.08 3.47
CA ASP A 3 -2.48 -14.50 2.22
C ASP A 3 -2.44 -13.36 1.19
N VAL A 4 -1.33 -13.24 0.47
CA VAL A 4 -1.09 -12.17 -0.51
C VAL A 4 -2.16 -12.15 -1.62
N ALA A 5 -2.78 -13.30 -1.93
CA ALA A 5 -3.87 -13.40 -2.90
C ALA A 5 -5.08 -12.50 -2.54
N ARG A 6 -5.32 -12.22 -1.25
CA ARG A 6 -6.40 -11.31 -0.83
C ARG A 6 -6.15 -9.87 -1.28
N LEU A 7 -4.90 -9.49 -1.50
CA LEU A 7 -4.52 -8.15 -1.93
C LEU A 7 -4.62 -7.96 -3.45
N GLU A 8 -4.77 -9.03 -4.23
CA GLU A 8 -4.75 -8.97 -5.70
C GLU A 8 -5.76 -7.96 -6.29
N PRO A 9 -7.02 -7.88 -5.82
CA PRO A 9 -7.96 -6.88 -6.35
C PRO A 9 -7.50 -5.44 -6.09
N LEU A 10 -6.92 -5.19 -4.91
CA LEU A 10 -6.39 -3.88 -4.55
C LEU A 10 -5.11 -3.56 -5.34
N GLN A 11 -4.24 -4.55 -5.58
CA GLN A 11 -3.06 -4.41 -6.43
C GLN A 11 -3.43 -4.07 -7.86
N LEU A 12 -4.47 -4.68 -8.41
CA LEU A 12 -4.97 -4.40 -9.76
C LEU A 12 -5.56 -2.98 -9.86
N SER A 13 -6.37 -2.58 -8.88
CA SER A 13 -6.92 -1.22 -8.84
C SER A 13 -5.81 -0.17 -8.77
N LEU A 14 -4.85 -0.34 -7.86
CA LEU A 14 -3.70 0.55 -7.73
C LEU A 14 -2.82 0.54 -9.00
N GLY A 15 -2.68 -0.63 -9.63
CA GLY A 15 -1.94 -0.81 -10.88
C GLY A 15 -2.53 -0.02 -12.06
N ALA A 16 -3.87 0.04 -12.16
CA ALA A 16 -4.55 0.84 -13.17
C ALA A 16 -4.25 2.34 -13.04
N ASP A 17 -4.01 2.81 -11.80
CA ASP A 17 -3.65 4.19 -11.49
C ASP A 17 -2.13 4.45 -11.50
N GLY A 18 -1.33 3.46 -11.93
CA GLY A 18 0.12 3.57 -12.06
C GLY A 18 0.91 3.27 -10.78
N TYR A 19 0.29 2.67 -9.76
CA TYR A 19 0.98 2.26 -8.54
C TYR A 19 1.28 0.77 -8.50
N ARG A 20 2.36 0.43 -7.79
CA ARG A 20 2.67 -0.95 -7.41
C ARG A 20 2.57 -1.09 -5.91
N MET A 21 1.95 -2.17 -5.45
CA MET A 21 1.89 -2.53 -4.04
C MET A 21 2.62 -3.85 -3.78
N GLU A 22 3.46 -3.85 -2.75
CA GLU A 22 4.15 -5.03 -2.23
C GLU A 22 3.82 -5.18 -0.75
N ALA A 23 3.58 -6.41 -0.30
CA ALA A 23 3.30 -6.71 1.10
C ALA A 23 4.20 -7.86 1.59
N ARG A 24 4.72 -7.74 2.81
CA ARG A 24 5.54 -8.76 3.48
C ARG A 24 5.18 -8.83 4.96
N GLU A 25 5.10 -10.06 5.49
CA GLU A 25 4.95 -10.31 6.92
C GLU A 25 6.32 -10.49 7.57
N SER A 26 6.55 -9.85 8.72
CA SER A 26 7.77 -10.02 9.51
C SER A 26 7.48 -9.77 10.98
N GLY A 27 7.81 -10.73 11.84
CA GLY A 27 7.68 -10.57 13.30
C GLY A 27 6.27 -10.23 13.79
N GLY A 28 5.23 -10.75 13.12
CA GLY A 28 3.83 -10.46 13.45
C GLY A 28 3.32 -9.10 12.95
N ARG A 29 4.12 -8.37 12.17
CA ARG A 29 3.73 -7.12 11.49
C ARG A 29 3.64 -7.33 9.99
N ILE A 30 2.83 -6.50 9.33
CA ILE A 30 2.64 -6.51 7.88
C ILE A 30 3.19 -5.20 7.32
N GLY A 31 4.34 -5.29 6.66
CA GLY A 31 4.91 -4.18 5.91
C GLY A 31 4.28 -4.09 4.54
N VAL A 32 3.59 -2.99 4.25
CA VAL A 32 3.03 -2.69 2.92
C VAL A 32 3.74 -1.48 2.33
N ARG A 33 4.29 -1.64 1.13
CA ARG A 33 4.92 -0.56 0.37
C ARG A 33 4.14 -0.32 -0.91
N ILE A 34 3.71 0.92 -1.09
CA ILE A 34 3.15 1.41 -2.34
C ILE A 34 4.20 2.29 -3.02
N SER A 35 4.46 2.03 -4.29
CA SER A 35 5.43 2.73 -5.15
C SER A 35 4.70 3.33 -6.35
N ALA A 36 5.07 4.53 -6.76
CA ALA A 36 4.56 5.19 -7.95
C ALA A 36 5.40 4.79 -9.17
N SER A 37 4.74 4.46 -10.28
CA SER A 37 5.40 4.35 -11.59
C SER A 37 5.59 5.75 -12.20
N ASP A 38 6.37 5.85 -13.28
CA ASP A 38 6.52 7.11 -14.00
C ASP A 38 5.16 7.64 -14.47
N GLY A 39 4.83 8.87 -14.05
CA GLY A 39 3.56 9.52 -14.37
C GLY A 39 2.42 9.27 -13.37
N ALA A 40 2.61 8.46 -12.32
CA ALA A 40 1.59 8.28 -11.29
C ALA A 40 1.46 9.54 -10.42
N CYS A 41 0.22 9.98 -10.23
CA CYS A 41 -0.15 11.19 -9.52
C CYS A 41 0.08 11.04 -8.01
N ALA A 42 1.17 11.54 -7.44
CA ALA A 42 1.49 11.34 -6.01
C ALA A 42 0.35 11.75 -5.03
N ASP A 43 -0.53 12.67 -5.43
CA ASP A 43 -1.67 13.16 -4.63
C ASP A 43 -2.97 12.35 -4.81
N CYS A 44 -3.00 11.40 -5.74
CA CYS A 44 -4.20 10.60 -6.04
C CYS A 44 -4.38 9.41 -5.09
N LEU A 45 -3.41 9.15 -4.22
CA LEU A 45 -3.55 8.14 -3.18
C LEU A 45 -4.45 8.66 -2.05
N VAL A 46 -5.39 7.80 -1.64
CA VAL A 46 -6.18 8.03 -0.43
C VAL A 46 -5.26 8.24 0.79
N PRO A 47 -5.69 8.98 1.82
CA PRO A 47 -4.91 9.16 3.04
C PRO A 47 -4.47 7.83 3.69
N LYS A 48 -3.27 7.82 4.29
CA LYS A 48 -2.67 6.58 4.85
C LYS A 48 -3.54 5.88 5.89
N ASN A 49 -4.28 6.62 6.71
CA ASN A 49 -5.20 6.02 7.69
C ASN A 49 -6.34 5.27 6.99
N ILE A 50 -6.90 5.84 5.91
CA ILE A 50 -7.96 5.19 5.13
C ILE A 50 -7.44 3.93 4.45
N MET A 51 -6.28 3.99 3.78
CA MET A 51 -5.68 2.82 3.15
C MET A 51 -5.34 1.72 4.16
N ARG A 52 -4.89 2.08 5.36
CA ARG A 52 -4.62 1.11 6.42
C ARG A 52 -5.89 0.39 6.87
N GLY A 53 -7.01 1.10 6.99
CA GLY A 53 -8.32 0.49 7.26
C GLY A 53 -8.76 -0.45 6.15
N ILE A 54 -8.59 -0.07 4.87
CA ILE A 54 -8.86 -0.94 3.73
C ILE A 54 -8.00 -2.22 3.81
N LEU A 55 -6.70 -2.08 4.05
CA LEU A 55 -5.78 -3.21 4.18
C LEU A 55 -6.15 -4.12 5.36
N GLY A 56 -6.55 -3.55 6.50
CA GLY A 56 -7.03 -4.32 7.66
C GLY A 56 -8.25 -5.16 7.33
N GLN A 57 -9.23 -4.60 6.61
CA GLN A 57 -10.42 -5.32 6.17
C GLN A 57 -10.09 -6.43 5.17
N VAL A 58 -9.25 -6.13 4.16
CA VAL A 58 -8.87 -7.11 3.12
C VAL A 58 -8.07 -8.27 3.71
N LEU A 59 -7.14 -7.98 4.62
CA LEU A 59 -6.27 -8.98 5.23
C LEU A 59 -6.92 -9.67 6.44
N GLY A 60 -7.97 -9.10 7.02
CA GLY A 60 -8.61 -9.61 8.24
C GLY A 60 -7.73 -9.43 9.48
N VAL A 61 -6.98 -8.33 9.56
CA VAL A 61 -6.07 -8.03 10.67
C VAL A 61 -6.33 -6.64 11.26
N ALA A 62 -5.83 -6.40 12.47
CA ALA A 62 -5.91 -5.08 13.09
C ALA A 62 -5.02 -4.06 12.36
N GLU A 63 -5.43 -2.80 12.32
CA GLU A 63 -4.71 -1.75 11.57
C GLU A 63 -3.33 -1.43 12.17
N ASP A 64 -3.14 -1.61 13.47
CA ASP A 64 -1.92 -1.28 14.22
C ASP A 64 -0.74 -2.22 13.94
N VAL A 65 -1.00 -3.41 13.39
CA VAL A 65 0.03 -4.34 12.92
C VAL A 65 0.48 -4.06 11.48
N ILE A 66 -0.14 -3.09 10.80
CA ILE A 66 0.16 -2.72 9.42
C ILE A 66 1.05 -1.48 9.36
N ASP A 67 2.25 -1.66 8.80
CA ASP A 67 3.20 -0.59 8.52
C ASP A 67 3.12 -0.19 7.04
N LEU A 68 2.44 0.92 6.76
CA LEU A 68 2.16 1.40 5.40
C LEU A 68 3.13 2.51 4.97
N THR A 69 3.88 2.24 3.92
CA THR A 69 4.77 3.21 3.25
C THR A 69 4.19 3.62 1.90
N TYR A 70 4.11 4.92 1.67
CA TYR A 70 3.71 5.52 0.39
C TYR A 70 4.95 5.93 -0.41
N PRO A 71 4.79 6.20 -1.71
CA PRO A 71 5.85 6.81 -2.49
C PRO A 71 6.32 8.06 -1.74
N ALA A 72 7.64 8.24 -1.61
CA ALA A 72 8.13 9.55 -1.24
C ALA A 72 7.61 10.51 -2.31
N LEU A 73 6.92 11.60 -1.93
CA LEU A 73 6.77 12.73 -2.82
C LEU A 73 8.15 12.97 -3.39
N ARG A 74 8.29 12.90 -4.71
CA ARG A 74 9.55 13.14 -5.39
C ARG A 74 10.01 14.49 -4.84
N ALA A 75 10.99 14.48 -3.93
CA ALA A 75 11.67 15.69 -3.56
C ALA A 75 12.23 16.13 -4.90
N LEU A 76 11.66 17.19 -5.48
CA LEU A 76 12.34 17.92 -6.52
C LEU A 76 13.69 18.23 -5.89
N SER A 77 14.73 17.50 -6.30
CA SER A 77 16.10 17.90 -6.05
C SER A 77 16.21 19.28 -6.68
N LEU A 78 16.13 20.31 -5.82
CA LEU A 78 16.51 21.67 -6.14
C LEU A 78 17.96 21.70 -6.62
#